data_AF-A0A438GFT3-F1
#
_entry.id   AF-A0A438GFT3-F1
#
_cell.length_a   1.000
_cell.length_b   1.000
_cell.length_c   1.000
_cell.angle_alpha   90.00
_cell.angle_beta   90.00
_cell.angle_gamma   90.00
#
_symmetry.space_group_name_H-M   'P 1'
#
loop_
_entity.id
_entity.type
_entity.pdbx_description
1 polymer ?
#
loop_
_entity_poly.entity_id
_entity_poly.type
_entity_poly.pdbx_seq_one_letter_code
_entity_poly.pdbx_strand_id
1 'polypeptide(L)'
;MIWFIYQGAFPKILEKTKEDFFSNTIIILGECADIIHERIKDIPCITCPQKPEGSMFVMVKLNLSLLEDIDDDVELCMKLSKEESVIVLTGKKQAISIINFGKQLL
;
A
#
# COMPACT_ATOMS: atom_id res chain seq x y z
N MET A 1 -0.91 -32.62 9.75
CA MET A 1 -1.95 -32.89 8.72
C MET A 1 -2.09 -31.73 7.73
N ILE A 2 -2.30 -30.49 8.18
CA ILE A 2 -2.44 -29.29 7.31
C ILE A 2 -1.24 -29.04 6.38
N TRP A 3 -0.01 -29.27 6.86
CA TRP A 3 1.21 -29.10 6.07
C TRP A 3 1.22 -29.90 4.75
N PHE A 4 0.76 -31.14 4.78
CA PHE A 4 0.72 -32.00 3.58
C PHE A 4 -0.31 -31.52 2.55
N ILE A 5 -1.37 -30.85 3.00
CA ILE A 5 -2.38 -30.24 2.12
C ILE A 5 -1.76 -29.07 1.36
N TYR A 6 -0.99 -28.20 2.03
CA TYR A 6 -0.27 -27.11 1.37
C TYR A 6 0.72 -27.63 0.34
N GLN A 7 1.56 -28.60 0.71
CA GLN A 7 2.54 -29.17 -0.21
C GLN A 7 1.89 -29.88 -1.41
N GLY A 8 0.74 -30.54 -1.24
CA GLY A 8 0.00 -31.17 -2.33
C GLY A 8 -0.78 -30.19 -3.22
N ALA A 9 -1.26 -29.07 -2.66
CA ALA A 9 -2.00 -28.06 -3.40
C ALA A 9 -1.08 -27.13 -4.20
N PHE A 10 0.13 -26.85 -3.70
CA PHE A 10 1.02 -25.84 -4.28
C PHE A 10 1.39 -26.08 -5.76
N PRO A 11 1.82 -27.30 -6.19
CA PRO A 11 2.11 -27.55 -7.60
C PRO A 11 0.89 -27.33 -8.50
N LYS A 12 -0.29 -27.72 -8.02
CA LYS A 12 -1.55 -27.58 -8.76
C LYS A 12 -2.00 -26.13 -8.87
N ILE A 13 -1.72 -25.29 -7.87
CA ILE A 13 -1.95 -23.84 -7.92
C ILE A 13 -1.05 -23.20 -8.98
N LEU A 14 0.24 -23.55 -9.00
CA LEU A 14 1.18 -23.03 -9.98
C LEU A 14 0.82 -23.44 -11.41
N GLU A 15 0.40 -24.70 -11.61
CA GLU A 15 0.02 -25.21 -12.93
C GLU A 15 -1.32 -24.65 -13.44
N LYS A 16 -2.30 -24.47 -12.54
CA LYS A 16 -3.67 -24.10 -12.93
C LYS A 16 -3.97 -22.61 -12.90
N THR A 17 -3.13 -21.79 -12.26
CA THR A 17 -3.28 -20.34 -12.31
C THR A 17 -2.98 -19.87 -13.74
N LYS A 18 -3.97 -19.24 -14.38
CA LYS A 18 -3.83 -18.74 -15.75
C LYS A 18 -3.03 -17.44 -15.78
N GLU A 19 -2.30 -17.20 -16.86
CA GLU A 19 -1.54 -15.95 -17.08
C GLU A 19 -2.40 -14.68 -16.96
N ASP A 20 -3.66 -14.74 -17.39
CA ASP A 20 -4.61 -13.63 -17.28
C ASP A 20 -4.82 -13.18 -15.82
N PHE A 21 -4.68 -14.09 -14.84
CA PHE A 21 -4.77 -13.73 -13.43
C PHE A 21 -3.65 -12.77 -13.02
N PHE A 22 -2.41 -13.07 -13.41
CA PHE A 22 -1.26 -12.23 -13.12
C PHE A 22 -1.33 -10.91 -13.90
N SER A 23 -1.68 -10.99 -15.19
CA SER A 23 -1.81 -9.81 -16.05
C SER A 23 -2.88 -8.84 -15.55
N ASN A 24 -4.06 -9.35 -15.19
CA ASN A 24 -5.13 -8.52 -14.60
C ASN A 24 -4.70 -7.90 -13.26
N THR A 25 -3.98 -8.66 -12.42
CA THR A 25 -3.46 -8.14 -11.15
C THR A 25 -2.47 -6.98 -11.40
N ILE A 26 -1.57 -7.13 -12.36
CA ILE A 26 -0.60 -6.08 -12.73
C ILE A 26 -1.31 -4.85 -13.29
N ILE A 27 -2.34 -5.02 -14.12
CA ILE A 27 -3.13 -3.91 -14.66
C ILE A 27 -3.79 -3.13 -13.51
N ILE A 28 -4.48 -3.82 -12.59
CA ILE A 28 -5.15 -3.18 -11.44
C ILE A 28 -4.12 -2.43 -10.56
N LEU A 29 -2.97 -3.05 -10.29
CA LEU A 29 -1.91 -2.41 -9.49
C LEU A 29 -1.33 -1.19 -10.21
N GLY A 30 -1.17 -1.25 -11.54
CA GLY A 30 -0.72 -0.14 -12.36
C GLY A 30 -1.69 1.05 -12.33
N GLU A 31 -3.00 0.78 -12.50
CA GLU A 31 -4.04 1.81 -12.39
C GLU A 31 -4.06 2.45 -11.00
N CYS A 32 -3.96 1.64 -9.94
CA CYS A 32 -3.88 2.15 -8.57
C CYS A 32 -2.63 3.00 -8.34
N ALA A 33 -1.48 2.60 -8.90
CA ALA A 33 -0.24 3.34 -8.85
C ALA A 33 -0.36 4.71 -9.52
N ASP A 34 -1.00 4.78 -10.68
CA ASP A 34 -1.29 6.05 -11.38
C ASP A 34 -2.19 6.96 -10.55
N ILE A 35 -3.30 6.42 -10.02
CA ILE A 35 -4.23 7.19 -9.19
C ILE A 35 -3.53 7.77 -7.97
N ILE A 36 -2.79 6.95 -7.22
CA ILE A 36 -2.10 7.39 -6.00
C ILE A 36 -1.03 8.44 -6.34
N HIS A 37 -0.25 8.21 -7.40
CA HIS A 37 0.82 9.12 -7.79
C HIS A 37 0.29 10.50 -8.22
N GLU A 38 -0.85 10.57 -8.90
CA GLU A 38 -1.50 11.83 -9.25
C GLU A 38 -2.14 12.51 -8.03
N ARG A 39 -2.90 11.76 -7.21
CA ARG A 39 -3.63 12.32 -6.06
C ARG A 39 -2.72 12.86 -4.95
N ILE A 40 -1.54 12.25 -4.75
CA ILE A 40 -0.59 12.72 -3.74
C ILE A 40 0.00 14.08 -4.09
N LYS A 41 0.12 14.43 -5.37
CA LYS A 41 0.67 15.73 -5.79
C LYS A 41 -0.15 16.91 -5.27
N ASP A 42 -1.44 16.69 -5.02
CA ASP A 42 -2.36 17.69 -4.48
C ASP A 42 -2.21 17.89 -2.96
N ILE A 43 -1.44 17.04 -2.26
CA ILE A 43 -1.25 17.06 -0.81
C ILE A 43 0.11 17.68 -0.47
N PRO A 44 0.19 18.94 0.03
CA PRO A 44 1.46 19.65 0.17
C PRO A 44 2.48 19.01 1.14
N CYS A 45 2.00 18.30 2.15
CA CYS A 45 2.84 17.65 3.16
C CYS A 45 3.31 16.25 2.76
N ILE A 46 2.82 15.67 1.65
CA ILE A 46 3.16 14.33 1.20
C ILE A 46 3.79 14.41 -0.18
N THR A 47 4.90 13.71 -0.37
CA THR A 47 5.58 13.64 -1.67
C THR A 47 5.82 12.20 -2.06
N CYS A 48 5.52 11.86 -3.31
CA CYS A 48 5.83 10.55 -3.89
C CYS A 48 7.02 10.73 -4.84
N PRO A 49 8.27 10.50 -4.39
CA PRO A 49 9.46 10.79 -5.19
C PRO A 49 9.54 9.93 -6.46
N GLN A 50 8.99 8.72 -6.42
CA GLN A 50 8.95 7.80 -7.54
C GLN A 50 7.60 7.10 -7.58
N LYS A 51 7.02 6.98 -8.78
CA LYS A 51 5.83 6.15 -8.99
C LYS A 51 6.20 4.70 -8.65
N PRO A 52 5.34 3.95 -7.93
CA PRO A 52 5.57 2.53 -7.68
C PRO A 52 5.50 1.75 -9.00
N GLU A 53 6.56 0.99 -9.29
CA GLU A 53 6.67 0.17 -10.52
C GLU A 53 6.29 -1.31 -10.28
N GLY A 54 5.98 -1.68 -9.04
CA GLY A 54 5.60 -3.02 -8.65
C GLY A 54 5.26 -3.12 -7.16
N SER A 55 5.02 -4.34 -6.68
CA SER A 55 4.50 -4.60 -5.32
C SER A 55 3.09 -4.03 -5.10
N MET A 56 2.59 -4.11 -3.86
CA MET A 56 1.25 -3.69 -3.45
C MET A 56 1.28 -2.49 -2.48
N PHE A 57 2.40 -1.78 -2.41
CA PHE A 57 2.65 -0.70 -1.45
C PHE A 57 3.29 0.50 -2.12
N VAL A 58 2.94 1.69 -1.64
CA VAL A 58 3.55 2.96 -2.08
C VAL A 58 4.27 3.60 -0.91
N MET A 59 5.56 3.89 -1.09
CA MET A 59 6.32 4.67 -0.13
C MET A 59 6.16 6.16 -0.44
N VAL A 60 5.70 6.92 0.54
CA VAL A 60 5.55 8.37 0.43
C VAL A 60 6.45 9.05 1.45
N LYS A 61 7.05 10.16 1.06
CA LYS A 61 7.86 11.00 1.95
C LYS A 61 6.98 12.05 2.59
N LEU A 62 7.00 12.09 3.92
CA LEU A 62 6.27 13.07 4.70
C LEU A 62 7.13 14.30 5.01
N ASN A 63 6.56 15.49 4.87
CA ASN A 63 7.14 16.74 5.34
C ASN A 63 6.44 17.19 6.63
N LEU A 64 6.99 16.77 7.77
CA LEU A 64 6.46 17.07 9.10
C LEU A 64 6.43 18.57 9.39
N SER A 65 7.32 19.38 8.80
CA SER A 65 7.35 20.84 9.02
C SER A 65 6.12 21.59 8.51
N LEU A 66 5.28 20.94 7.69
CA LEU A 66 4.03 21.49 7.18
C LEU A 66 2.80 21.01 7.98
N LEU A 67 3.00 20.13 8.96
CA LEU A 67 1.93 19.61 9.81
C LEU A 67 1.97 20.32 11.16
N GLU A 68 0.85 20.90 11.56
CA GLU A 68 0.66 21.42 12.91
C GLU A 68 0.24 20.26 13.84
N ASP A 69 0.78 20.26 15.06
CA ASP A 69 0.48 19.26 16.10
C ASP A 69 0.80 17.79 15.72
N ILE A 70 1.83 17.55 14.90
CA ILE A 70 2.30 16.20 14.54
C ILE A 70 3.82 16.17 14.58
N ASP A 71 4.39 15.48 15.56
CA ASP A 71 5.85 15.43 15.77
C ASP A 71 6.54 14.32 14.97
N ASP A 72 5.84 13.21 14.70
CA ASP A 72 6.40 12.07 13.98
C ASP A 72 5.38 11.32 13.10
N ASP A 73 5.89 10.34 12.34
CA ASP A 73 5.09 9.50 11.45
C ASP A 73 4.12 8.57 12.18
N VAL A 74 4.41 8.22 13.44
CA VAL A 74 3.55 7.38 14.30
C VAL A 74 2.32 8.16 14.73
N GLU A 75 2.49 9.41 15.16
CA GLU A 75 1.41 10.30 15.57
C GLU A 75 0.46 10.59 14.41
N LEU A 76 1.01 10.87 13.21
CA LEU A 76 0.20 11.02 12.01
C LEU A 76 -0.64 9.76 11.74
N CYS A 77 -0.01 8.58 11.78
CA CYS A 77 -0.74 7.32 11.54
C CYS A 77 -1.85 7.09 12.59
N MET A 78 -1.61 7.46 13.85
CA MET A 78 -2.64 7.36 14.89
C MET A 78 -3.79 8.34 14.67
N LYS A 79 -3.53 9.59 14.28
CA LYS A 79 -4.57 10.57 13.98
C LYS A 79 -5.40 10.16 12.76
N LEU A 80 -4.74 9.76 11.67
CA LEU A 80 -5.43 9.23 10.47
C LEU A 80 -6.32 8.03 10.78
N SER A 81 -5.86 7.12 11.64
CA SER A 81 -6.65 5.95 12.04
C SER A 81 -7.86 6.32 12.92
N LYS A 82 -7.76 7.37 13.74
CA LYS A 82 -8.83 7.79 14.65
C LYS A 82 -9.86 8.70 13.97
N GLU A 83 -9.40 9.62 13.13
CA GLU A 83 -10.22 10.67 12.53
C GLU A 83 -10.84 10.20 11.20
N GLU A 84 -10.02 9.58 10.34
CA GLU A 84 -10.41 9.23 8.96
C GLU A 84 -10.59 7.71 8.76
N SER A 85 -10.41 6.89 9.80
CA SER A 85 -10.40 5.42 9.72
C SER A 85 -9.41 4.87 8.68
N VAL A 86 -8.33 5.62 8.42
CA VAL A 86 -7.28 5.24 7.47
C VAL A 86 -6.10 4.68 8.25
N ILE A 87 -5.76 3.41 7.98
CA ILE A 87 -4.58 2.76 8.56
C ILE A 87 -3.42 2.91 7.58
N VAL A 88 -2.33 3.49 8.06
CA VAL A 88 -1.09 3.61 7.30
C VAL A 88 0.07 3.06 8.11
N LEU A 89 1.05 2.47 7.44
CA LEU A 89 2.22 1.91 8.11
C LEU A 89 3.36 2.92 8.13
N THR A 90 3.97 3.06 9.30
CA THR A 90 5.17 3.86 9.49
C THR A 90 6.39 3.10 8.98
N GLY A 91 7.28 3.80 8.30
CA GLY A 91 8.60 3.34 7.88
C GLY A 91 9.63 4.27 8.50
N LYS A 92 10.65 3.68 9.16
CA LYS A 92 11.59 4.43 10.00
C LYS A 92 12.11 5.71 9.31
N LYS A 93 11.76 6.87 9.88
CA LYS A 93 12.24 8.23 9.57
C LYS A 93 11.74 8.85 8.25
N GLN A 94 10.42 8.98 8.08
CA GLN A 94 9.72 9.82 7.07
C GLN A 94 9.16 9.07 5.85
N ALA A 95 9.09 7.74 5.87
CA ALA A 95 8.53 6.99 4.76
C ALA A 95 7.27 6.27 5.23
N ILE A 96 6.13 6.54 4.61
CA ILE A 96 4.85 5.93 4.97
C ILE A 96 4.43 4.97 3.86
N SER A 97 4.01 3.75 4.23
CA SER A 97 3.49 2.76 3.27
C SER A 97 1.97 2.81 3.27
N ILE A 98 1.37 3.29 2.19
CA ILE A 98 -0.06 3.12 1.97
C ILE A 98 -0.26 1.69 1.47
N ILE A 99 -0.94 0.87 2.29
CA ILE A 99 -1.40 -0.43 1.84
C ILE A 99 -2.71 -0.19 1.12
N ASN A 100 -2.74 -0.44 -0.19
CA ASN A 100 -3.99 -0.47 -0.92
C ASN A 100 -4.69 -1.80 -0.58
N PHE A 101 -5.25 -1.90 0.63
CA PHE A 101 -6.22 -2.94 0.95
C PHE A 101 -7.45 -2.62 0.11
N GLY A 102 -7.53 -3.24 -1.08
CA GLY A 102 -8.79 -3.32 -1.81
C GLY A 102 -9.84 -3.82 -0.83
N LYS A 103 -10.81 -2.95 -0.48
CA LYS A 103 -11.95 -3.17 0.42
C LYS A 103 -12.02 -4.59 0.98
N GLN A 104 -11.33 -4.85 2.07
CA GLN A 104 -11.56 -6.07 2.85
C GLN A 104 -11.39 -5.76 4.33
N LEU A 105 -12.26 -4.88 4.80
CA LEU A 105 -12.68 -4.76 6.19
C LEU A 105 -14.14 -4.29 6.14
N LEU A 106 -15.01 -5.21 5.69
CA LEU A 106 -16.41 -5.44 6.09
C LEU A 106 -16.82 -6.82 5.54
#